data_AF-A0A484H1Q0-F1
#
_entry.id   AF-A0A484H1Q0-F1
#
_cell.length_a   1.000
_cell.length_b   1.000
_cell.length_c   1.000
_cell.angle_alpha   90.00
_cell.angle_beta   90.00
_cell.angle_gamma   90.00
#
_symmetry.space_group_name_H-M   'P 1'
#
loop_
_entity.id
_entity.type
_entity.pdbx_description
1 polymer ?
#
loop_
_entity_poly.entity_id
_entity_poly.type
_entity_poly.pdbx_seq_one_letter_code
_entity_poly.pdbx_strand_id
1 'polypeptide(L)' 'VCRQTFQNPVVSKCRHYFCESCALQHFRTTPRCYVCDQQTNGVFNPAKELIAKLEKHRAAEEGGASNFPEDLDEGPIPIT' A
#
# COMPACT_ATOMS: atom_id res chain seq x y z
N VAL A 1 -5.20 1.39 4.79
CA VAL A 1 -5.77 1.15 6.14
C VAL A 1 -4.84 1.70 7.23
N CYS A 2 -3.76 1.02 7.64
CA CYS A 2 -2.90 1.47 8.76
C CYS A 2 -1.84 2.54 8.44
N ARG A 3 -1.58 2.86 7.16
CA ARG A 3 -0.57 3.83 6.69
C ARG A 3 0.87 3.58 7.20
N GLN A 4 1.17 2.36 7.60
CA GLN A 4 2.49 1.90 8.01
C GLN A 4 3.13 1.05 6.91
N THR A 5 4.42 0.72 7.06
CA THR A 5 5.11 -0.26 6.21
C THR A 5 4.34 -1.57 6.17
N PHE A 6 4.30 -2.20 4.98
CA PHE A 6 3.58 -3.45 4.81
C PHE A 6 4.19 -4.58 5.65
N GLN A 7 3.42 -5.09 6.59
CA GLN A 7 3.75 -6.29 7.36
C GLN A 7 2.92 -7.46 6.82
N ASN A 8 3.61 -8.49 6.33
CA ASN A 8 3.00 -9.64 5.64
C ASN A 8 1.98 -9.19 4.58
N PRO A 9 2.43 -8.59 3.47
CA PRO A 9 1.50 -8.07 2.48
C PRO A 9 0.69 -9.19 1.83
N VAL A 10 -0.61 -8.98 1.71
CA VAL A 10 -1.56 -9.83 1.00
C VAL A 10 -2.23 -9.05 -0.13
N VAL A 11 -2.64 -9.78 -1.17
CA VAL A 11 -3.36 -9.25 -2.33
C VAL A 11 -4.76 -9.84 -2.38
N SER A 12 -5.75 -8.97 -2.58
CA SER A 12 -7.15 -9.37 -2.77
C SER A 12 -7.44 -9.76 -4.22
N LYS A 13 -8.63 -10.34 -4.48
CA LYS A 13 -9.10 -10.65 -5.85
C LYS A 13 -9.10 -9.44 -6.80
N CYS A 14 -9.36 -8.24 -6.26
CA CYS A 14 -9.33 -6.98 -7.03
C CYS A 14 -7.94 -6.36 -7.15
N ARG A 15 -6.86 -7.10 -6.81
CA ARG A 15 -5.46 -6.67 -6.88
C ARG A 15 -5.08 -5.49 -6.00
N HIS A 16 -5.76 -5.31 -4.87
CA HIS A 16 -5.34 -4.35 -3.85
C HIS A 16 -4.51 -5.02 -2.76
N TYR A 17 -3.50 -4.30 -2.28
CA TYR A 17 -2.51 -4.80 -1.32
C TYR A 17 -2.77 -4.25 0.08
N PHE A 18 -2.66 -5.11 1.09
CA PHE A 18 -2.90 -4.78 2.50
C PHE A 18 -1.92 -5.54 3.39
N CYS A 19 -1.74 -5.09 4.64
CA CYS A 19 -1.17 -5.96 5.66
C CYS A 19 -2.16 -7.10 5.98
N GLU A 20 -1.66 -8.30 6.27
CA GLU A 20 -2.48 -9.46 6.65
C GLU A 20 -3.47 -9.12 7.77
N SER A 21 -2.98 -8.54 8.86
CA SER A 21 -3.81 -8.12 10.00
C SER A 21 -4.89 -7.10 9.62
N CYS A 22 -4.54 -6.12 8.78
CA CYS A 22 -5.46 -5.10 8.30
C CYS A 22 -6.56 -5.67 7.42
N ALA A 23 -6.21 -6.60 6.52
CA ALA A 23 -7.17 -7.27 5.64
C ALA A 23 -8.18 -8.08 6.46
N LEU A 24 -7.70 -8.87 7.43
CA LEU A 24 -8.55 -9.69 8.29
C LEU A 24 -9.44 -8.84 9.20
N GLN A 25 -8.89 -7.78 9.80
CA GLN A 25 -9.65 -6.89 10.66
C GLN A 25 -10.74 -6.14 9.89
N HIS A 26 -10.44 -5.67 8.69
CA HIS A 26 -11.44 -5.04 7.83
C HIS A 26 -12.51 -6.05 7.37
N PHE A 27 -12.11 -7.26 6.99
CA PHE A 27 -13.04 -8.30 6.53
C PHE A 27 -14.08 -8.68 7.59
N ARG A 28 -13.70 -8.64 8.88
CA ARG A 28 -14.64 -8.82 10.01
C ARG A 28 -15.72 -7.74 10.08
N THR A 29 -15.42 -6.52 9.63
CA THR A 29 -16.37 -5.40 9.60
C THR A 29 -17.19 -5.34 8.32
N THR A 30 -16.57 -5.63 7.17
CA THR A 30 -17.22 -5.63 5.87
C THR A 30 -16.54 -6.61 4.92
N PRO A 31 -17.29 -7.41 4.14
CA PRO A 31 -16.72 -8.31 3.15
C PRO A 31 -16.24 -7.61 1.87
N ARG A 32 -16.22 -6.28 1.85
CA ARG A 32 -15.82 -5.45 0.71
C ARG A 32 -14.36 -5.02 0.80
N CYS A 33 -13.79 -4.66 -0.34
CA CYS A 33 -12.45 -4.15 -0.43
C CYS A 33 -12.41 -2.69 0.04
N TYR A 34 -11.48 -2.36 0.93
CA TYR A 34 -11.30 -0.99 1.44
C TYR A 34 -11.04 0.08 0.36
N VAL A 35 -10.51 -0.31 -0.80
CA VAL A 35 -10.10 0.64 -1.86
C VAL A 35 -11.18 0.86 -2.91
N CYS A 36 -11.86 -0.21 -3.33
CA CYS A 36 -12.80 -0.16 -4.46
C CYS A 36 -14.18 -0.74 -4.16
N ASP A 37 -14.46 -1.08 -2.91
CA ASP A 37 -15.73 -1.63 -2.43
C ASP A 37 -16.19 -2.95 -3.07
N GLN A 38 -15.37 -3.58 -3.92
CA GLN A 38 -15.68 -4.87 -4.51
C GLN A 38 -15.67 -5.99 -3.46
N GLN A 39 -16.53 -6.99 -3.64
CA GLN A 39 -16.60 -8.17 -2.77
C GLN A 39 -15.27 -8.94 -2.80
N THR A 40 -14.62 -9.08 -1.64
CA THR A 40 -13.34 -9.82 -1.53
C THR A 40 -13.56 -11.33 -1.41
N ASN A 41 -14.76 -11.75 -1.03
CA ASN A 41 -15.12 -13.15 -0.73
C ASN A 41 -14.19 -13.82 0.30
N GLY A 42 -13.50 -13.04 1.13
CA GLY A 42 -12.53 -13.53 2.11
C GLY A 42 -11.24 -14.07 1.50
N VAL A 43 -11.01 -13.87 0.20
CA VAL A 43 -9.81 -14.35 -0.49
C VAL A 43 -8.70 -13.30 -0.42
N PHE A 44 -7.69 -13.59 0.38
CA PHE A 44 -6.47 -12.78 0.50
C PHE A 44 -5.26 -13.70 0.32
N ASN A 45 -4.54 -13.54 -0.78
CA ASN A 45 -3.38 -14.37 -1.10
C ASN A 45 -2.09 -13.63 -0.69
N PRO A 46 -1.05 -14.33 -0.20
CA PRO A 46 0.24 -13.70 0.06
C PRO A 46 0.82 -13.02 -1.19
N ALA A 47 1.22 -11.76 -1.07
CA ALA A 47 1.73 -10.96 -2.18
C ALA A 47 3.23 -11.20 -2.41
N LYS A 48 3.61 -12.44 -2.77
CA LYS A 48 5.02 -12.85 -2.94
C LYS A 48 5.80 -11.95 -3.91
N GLU A 49 5.17 -11.53 -5.00
CA GLU A 49 5.78 -10.63 -5.98
C GLU A 49 6.05 -9.23 -5.40
N LEU A 50 5.16 -8.72 -4.55
CA LEU A 50 5.34 -7.43 -3.89
C LEU A 50 6.49 -7.52 -2.89
N ILE A 51 6.56 -8.61 -2.11
CA ILE A 51 7.65 -8.86 -1.14
C ILE A 51 8.99 -8.89 -1.86
N ALA A 52 9.10 -9.63 -2.98
CA ALA A 52 10.33 -9.72 -3.75
C ALA A 52 10.78 -8.36 -4.30
N LYS A 53 9.84 -7.49 -4.72
CA LYS A 53 10.15 -6.12 -5.15
C LYS A 53 10.60 -5.24 -3.98
N LEU A 54 9.92 -5.28 -2.84
CA LEU A 54 10.33 -4.51 -1.67
C LEU A 54 11.73 -4.91 -1.20
N GLU A 55 12.03 -6.21 -1.16
CA GLU A 55 13.34 -6.68 -0.71
C GLU A 55 14.46 -6.26 -1.67
N LYS A 56 14.21 -6.31 -2.97
CA LYS A 56 15.17 -5.85 -3.97
C LYS A 56 15.47 -4.35 -3.86
N HIS A 57 14.46 -3.54 -3.56
CA HIS A 57 14.66 -2.10 -3.32
C HIS A 57 15.37 -1.85 -1.98
N ARG A 58 15.03 -2.61 -0.93
CA ARG A 58 15.67 -2.48 0.38
C ARG A 58 17.15 -2.86 0.35
N ALA A 59 17.52 -3.89 -0.40
CA ALA A 59 18.93 -4.27 -0.61
C ALA A 59 19.73 -3.23 -1.41
N ALA A 60 19.06 -2.33 -2.16
CA ALA A 60 19.69 -1.19 -2.81
C ALA A 60 19.71 0.07 -1.92
N GLU A 61 18.96 0.08 -0.82
CA GLU A 61 18.78 1.22 0.10
C GLU A 61 19.47 1.03 1.46
N GLU A 62 20.38 0.06 1.62
CA GLU A 62 21.37 0.09 2.72
C GLU A 62 22.49 1.13 2.47
N GLY A 63 22.20 2.16 1.67
CA GLY A 63 23.13 3.22 1.26
C GLY A 63 22.50 4.57 0.94
N GLY A 64 21.30 4.91 1.45
CA GLY A 64 20.76 6.25 1.16
C GLY A 64 19.47 6.57 1.85
N ALA A 65 19.50 7.65 2.63
CA ALA A 65 18.36 8.33 3.22
C ALA A 65 17.21 8.57 2.22
N SER A 66 16.00 8.57 2.78
CA SER A 66 14.78 9.14 2.22
C SER A 66 15.04 10.29 1.22
N ASN A 67 14.80 10.04 -0.06
CA ASN A 67 14.63 11.11 -1.05
C ASN A 67 13.14 11.22 -1.35
N PHE A 68 12.40 11.90 -0.47
CA PHE A 68 11.18 12.58 -0.90
C PHE A 68 11.66 13.78 -1.72
N PRO A 69 11.36 13.89 -3.02
CA PRO A 69 11.34 15.22 -3.61
C PRO A 69 10.22 15.99 -2.90
N GLU A 70 10.61 16.92 -2.04
CA GLU A 70 9.74 18.01 -1.60
C GLU A 70 9.50 18.89 -2.83
N ASP A 71 8.51 18.54 -3.65
CA ASP A 71 8.01 19.44 -4.70
C ASP A 71 7.16 20.54 -4.05
N LEU A 72 7.82 21.48 -3.36
CA LEU A 72 7.25 22.81 -3.16
C LEU A 72 7.22 23.52 -4.53
N ASP A 73 6.04 23.60 -5.13
CA ASP A 73 5.68 24.71 -6.02
C ASP A 73 4.33 25.27 -5.55
N GLU A 74 4.39 26.12 -4.52
CA GLU A 74 3.40 27.17 -4.32
C GLU A 74 3.45 28.09 -5.53
N GLY A 75 2.46 27.95 -6.43
CA GLY A 75 2.32 28.86 -7.56
C GLY A 75 2.03 30.30 -7.09
N PRO A 76 2.50 31.33 -7.80
CA PRO A 76 1.87 32.63 -7.75
C PRO A 76 0.67 32.66 -8.71
N ILE A 77 -0.53 32.89 -8.16
CA ILE A 77 -1.72 33.22 -8.94
C ILE A 77 -1.48 34.62 -9.57
N PRO A 78 -1.49 34.79 -10.90
CA PRO A 78 -1.40 36.12 -11.48
C PRO A 78 -2.70 36.89 -11.24
N ILE A 79 -2.60 38.02 -10.57
CA ILE A 79 -3.64 39.04 -10.49
C ILE A 79 -3.40 40.01 -11.65
N THR A 80 -4.16 39.89 -12.74
CA THR A 80 -4.49 40.98 -13.68
C THR A 80 -5.80 40.68 -14.35
#